data_AF-A0A538LHI4-F1
#
_entry.id   AF-A0A538LHI4-F1
#
_cell.length_a   1.000
_cell.length_b   1.000
_cell.length_c   1.000
_cell.angle_alpha   90.00
_cell.angle_beta   90.00
_cell.angle_gamma   90.00
#
_symmetry.space_group_name_H-M   'P 1'
#
loop_
_entity.id
_entity.type
_entity.pdbx_description
1 polymer ?
#
loop_
_entity_poly.entity_id
_entity_poly.type
_entity_poly.pdbx_seq_one_letter_code
_entity_poly.pdbx_strand_id
1 'polypeptide(L)'
;MQENRSFDSYFGQLHVEGQKGVEAEPTTGNPNPLNPAGPPIKPFHKTNYCETADLNHSWQGTHLEWDNGLMDGFTAQNDINSDNSDSADPTGSRTMGYYDQSDLPFYYALANTFGVGDRYFASVLGPTFPNRFYLYAGTSFGHIANDIPGPSGFEDLLLGGSLRRGVQRLPAARRPRRHHRPVLRRRQGRDPSSGRLR
;
A
#
# COMPACT_ATOMS: atom_id res chain seq x y z
N MET A 1 -11.30 20.47 1.07
CA MET A 1 -10.52 19.24 0.78
C MET A 1 -10.15 19.29 -0.69
N GLN A 2 -8.85 19.39 -0.97
CA GLN A 2 -8.33 19.20 -2.34
C GLN A 2 -8.39 17.72 -2.71
N GLU A 3 -8.18 17.39 -3.97
CA GLU A 3 -8.32 16.04 -4.51
C GLU A 3 -6.98 15.48 -4.98
N ASN A 4 -6.77 14.18 -4.79
CA ASN A 4 -5.74 13.35 -5.42
C ASN A 4 -4.31 13.93 -5.44
N ARG A 5 -3.89 14.57 -4.34
CA ARG A 5 -2.50 15.05 -4.14
C ARG A 5 -1.98 14.63 -2.77
N SER A 6 -0.82 13.95 -2.76
CA SER A 6 -0.09 13.64 -1.53
C SER A 6 0.62 14.88 -0.99
N PHE A 7 1.03 14.82 0.28
CA PHE A 7 1.87 15.85 0.88
C PHE A 7 3.17 16.01 0.09
N ASP A 8 3.87 14.91 -0.22
CA ASP A 8 5.16 14.95 -0.91
C ASP A 8 5.05 15.57 -2.32
N SER A 9 3.93 15.36 -3.02
CA SER A 9 3.71 15.94 -4.35
C SER A 9 3.67 17.48 -4.34
N TYR A 10 3.15 18.11 -3.26
CA TYR A 10 2.94 19.56 -3.19
C TYR A 10 3.87 20.27 -2.21
N PHE A 11 4.34 19.58 -1.17
CA PHE A 11 4.99 20.17 -0.01
C PHE A 11 6.21 19.38 0.46
N GLY A 12 6.59 18.28 -0.21
CA GLY A 12 7.79 17.50 0.13
C GLY A 12 9.07 18.34 0.12
N GLN A 13 9.10 19.41 -0.68
CA GLN A 13 10.25 20.31 -0.79
C GLN A 13 10.30 21.42 0.29
N LEU A 14 9.28 21.56 1.15
CA LEU A 14 9.29 22.59 2.21
C LEU A 14 10.52 22.49 3.12
N HIS A 15 10.97 21.27 3.44
CA HIS A 15 12.16 21.06 4.28
C HIS A 15 13.42 21.68 3.65
N VAL A 16 13.65 21.44 2.36
CA VAL A 16 14.85 21.93 1.67
C VAL A 16 14.76 23.43 1.37
N GLU A 17 13.55 23.96 1.27
CA GLU A 17 13.27 25.39 1.08
C GLU A 17 13.27 26.25 2.35
N GLY A 18 13.56 25.64 3.52
CA GLY A 18 13.85 26.36 4.76
C GLY A 18 12.93 26.05 5.93
N GLN A 19 11.84 25.30 5.71
CA GLN A 19 10.94 24.85 6.76
C GLN A 19 11.48 23.57 7.42
N LYS A 20 12.60 23.67 8.16
CA LYS A 20 13.30 22.52 8.76
C LYS A 20 12.48 21.71 9.77
N GLY A 21 11.35 22.24 10.23
CA GLY A 21 10.41 21.51 11.07
C GLY A 21 9.56 20.47 10.33
N VAL A 22 9.45 20.59 9.00
CA VAL A 22 8.78 19.61 8.13
C VAL A 22 9.71 18.42 7.92
N GLU A 23 9.17 17.21 7.96
CA GLU A 23 9.91 15.99 7.64
C GLU A 23 10.50 16.05 6.21
N ALA A 24 11.77 15.66 6.06
CA ALA A 24 12.43 15.67 4.77
C ALA A 24 11.98 14.46 3.93
N GLU A 25 11.68 14.69 2.66
CA GLU A 25 11.31 13.63 1.72
C GLU A 25 12.44 12.59 1.57
N PRO A 26 12.15 11.28 1.66
CA PRO A 26 13.16 10.23 1.50
C PRO A 26 13.63 10.13 0.04
N THR A 27 14.95 9.97 -0.15
CA THR A 27 15.56 9.87 -1.49
C THR A 27 15.76 8.44 -1.99
N THR A 28 15.11 7.45 -1.35
CA THR A 28 15.27 6.01 -1.64
C THR A 28 14.70 5.63 -3.00
N GLY A 29 13.55 6.22 -3.38
CA GLY A 29 12.85 5.92 -4.63
C GLY A 29 12.06 4.62 -4.59
N ASN A 30 11.42 4.27 -5.71
CA ASN A 30 10.68 3.02 -5.90
C ASN A 30 11.29 2.20 -7.05
N PRO A 31 11.21 0.85 -7.01
CA PRO A 31 11.70 0.00 -8.10
C PRO A 31 11.11 0.40 -9.46
N ASN A 32 11.89 0.26 -10.54
CA ASN A 32 11.34 0.41 -11.89
C ASN A 32 10.70 -0.94 -12.30
N PRO A 33 9.37 -1.01 -12.49
CA PRO A 33 8.69 -2.27 -12.81
C PRO A 33 9.12 -2.87 -14.16
N LEU A 34 9.56 -2.02 -15.11
CA LEU A 34 10.05 -2.46 -16.42
C LEU A 34 11.54 -2.83 -16.42
N ASN A 35 12.28 -2.47 -15.37
CA ASN A 35 13.67 -2.87 -15.17
C ASN A 35 13.99 -3.06 -13.68
N PRO A 36 13.50 -4.13 -13.02
CA PRO A 36 13.64 -4.31 -11.58
C PRO A 36 15.09 -4.47 -11.09
N ALA A 37 16.02 -4.86 -11.96
CA ALA A 37 17.45 -4.95 -11.65
C ALA A 37 18.19 -3.61 -11.83
N GLY A 38 17.52 -2.60 -12.38
CA GLY A 38 18.07 -1.27 -12.60
C GLY A 38 18.01 -0.37 -11.35
N PRO A 39 18.49 0.89 -11.48
CA PRO A 39 18.33 1.86 -10.41
C PRO A 39 16.84 2.17 -10.16
N PRO A 40 16.44 2.46 -8.91
CA PRO A 40 15.08 2.86 -8.60
C PRO A 40 14.75 4.21 -9.24
N ILE A 41 13.46 4.43 -9.48
CA ILE A 41 12.89 5.72 -9.86
C ILE A 41 12.85 6.57 -8.58
N LYS A 42 13.72 7.59 -8.52
CA LYS A 42 13.78 8.52 -7.39
C LYS A 42 12.75 9.63 -7.54
N PRO A 43 12.40 10.32 -6.44
CA PRO A 43 11.62 11.54 -6.53
C PRO A 43 12.24 12.56 -7.50
N PHE A 44 11.42 13.21 -8.32
CA PHE A 44 11.88 14.19 -9.31
C PHE A 44 10.93 15.36 -9.45
N HIS A 45 11.49 16.52 -9.82
CA HIS A 45 10.70 17.72 -10.09
C HIS A 45 9.89 17.57 -11.38
N LYS A 46 8.57 17.77 -11.29
CA LYS A 46 7.66 17.72 -12.44
C LYS A 46 7.70 19.04 -13.20
N THR A 47 7.79 18.92 -14.52
CA THR A 47 7.71 20.05 -15.45
C THR A 47 6.43 20.05 -16.29
N ASN A 48 5.61 19.01 -16.19
CA ASN A 48 4.29 18.95 -16.82
C ASN A 48 3.20 19.29 -15.82
N TYR A 49 2.53 20.42 -16.02
CA TYR A 49 1.47 20.92 -15.13
C TYR A 49 0.07 20.38 -15.48
N CYS A 50 -0.11 19.90 -16.71
CA CYS A 50 -1.37 19.35 -17.19
C CYS A 50 -1.37 17.83 -17.02
N GLU A 51 -1.40 17.39 -15.77
CA GLU A 51 -1.49 15.96 -15.45
C GLU A 51 -2.94 15.50 -15.57
N THR A 52 -3.25 14.73 -16.61
CA THR A 52 -4.64 14.27 -16.87
C THR A 52 -4.88 12.82 -16.49
N ALA A 53 -3.84 11.98 -16.37
CA ALA A 53 -4.04 10.60 -15.95
C ALA A 53 -3.99 10.49 -14.43
N ASP A 54 -4.95 9.72 -13.92
CA ASP A 54 -5.21 9.53 -12.51
C ASP A 54 -4.32 8.41 -11.96
N LEU A 55 -3.71 8.68 -10.80
CA LEU A 55 -2.91 7.67 -10.11
C LEU A 55 -3.84 6.70 -9.38
N ASN A 56 -3.35 5.52 -9.06
CA ASN A 56 -4.12 4.52 -8.37
C ASN A 56 -4.39 5.01 -6.95
N HIS A 57 -5.65 5.27 -6.66
CA HIS A 57 -6.10 5.68 -5.34
C HIS A 57 -7.23 4.76 -4.85
N SER A 58 -7.35 3.57 -5.46
CA SER A 58 -8.29 2.54 -5.01
C SER A 58 -7.87 1.97 -3.66
N TRP A 59 -8.81 1.37 -2.93
CA TRP A 59 -8.50 0.64 -1.69
C TRP A 59 -7.39 -0.38 -1.93
N GLN A 60 -7.53 -1.25 -2.92
CA GLN A 60 -6.56 -2.32 -3.18
C GLN A 60 -5.21 -1.75 -3.62
N GLY A 61 -5.20 -0.78 -4.54
CA GLY A 61 -3.99 -0.14 -5.04
C GLY A 61 -3.19 0.51 -3.93
N THR A 62 -3.80 1.40 -3.15
CA THR A 62 -3.11 2.12 -2.07
C THR A 62 -2.52 1.21 -0.98
N HIS A 63 -3.13 0.06 -0.70
CA HIS A 63 -2.55 -0.93 0.22
C HIS A 63 -1.34 -1.66 -0.39
N LEU A 64 -1.33 -1.89 -1.71
CA LEU A 64 -0.19 -2.45 -2.43
C LEU A 64 0.93 -1.42 -2.63
N GLU A 65 0.60 -0.13 -2.76
CA GLU A 65 1.59 0.95 -2.80
C GLU A 65 2.31 1.11 -1.45
N TRP A 66 1.55 1.05 -0.36
CA TRP A 66 2.07 1.10 1.00
C TRP A 66 2.96 -0.10 1.36
N ASP A 67 2.66 -1.27 0.77
CA ASP A 67 3.31 -2.57 0.98
C ASP A 67 3.78 -2.81 2.42
N ASN A 68 2.84 -2.91 3.36
CA ASN A 68 3.13 -3.21 4.76
C ASN A 68 4.13 -2.24 5.42
N GLY A 69 4.24 -1.02 4.89
CA GLY A 69 5.14 0.02 5.36
C GLY A 69 6.51 0.06 4.67
N LEU A 70 6.73 -0.77 3.63
CA LEU A 70 7.93 -0.71 2.80
C LEU A 70 7.93 0.50 1.85
N MET A 71 6.74 0.99 1.48
CA MET A 71 6.57 2.20 0.66
C MET A 71 7.24 2.10 -0.72
N ASP A 72 7.33 0.90 -1.30
CA ASP A 72 8.02 0.59 -2.55
C ASP A 72 7.11 0.09 -3.68
N GLY A 73 5.79 0.19 -3.51
CA GLY A 73 4.81 -0.29 -4.49
C GLY A 73 4.23 0.78 -5.44
N PHE A 74 4.54 2.08 -5.26
CA PHE A 74 3.90 3.18 -6.00
C PHE A 74 4.05 3.04 -7.52
N THR A 75 5.28 2.85 -8.00
CA THR A 75 5.54 2.69 -9.45
C THR A 75 4.89 1.43 -10.01
N ALA A 76 4.89 0.33 -9.24
CA ALA A 76 4.31 -0.95 -9.66
C ALA A 76 2.78 -0.90 -9.77
N GLN A 77 2.10 -0.15 -8.90
CA GLN A 77 0.63 0.00 -8.94
C GLN A 77 0.14 1.03 -9.95
N ASN A 78 1.04 1.68 -10.68
CA ASN A 78 0.74 2.73 -11.66
C ASN A 78 1.45 2.49 -13.01
N ASP A 79 2.01 1.30 -13.23
CA ASP A 79 2.72 0.96 -14.46
C ASP A 79 1.76 0.61 -15.62
N ILE A 80 2.32 0.25 -16.78
CA ILE A 80 1.52 -0.14 -17.95
C ILE A 80 0.64 -1.38 -17.74
N ASN A 81 0.88 -2.18 -16.70
CA ASN A 81 0.13 -3.40 -16.38
C ASN A 81 -0.89 -3.18 -15.26
N SER A 82 -0.99 -1.97 -14.72
CA SER A 82 -1.92 -1.61 -13.65
C SER A 82 -3.33 -1.25 -14.17
N ASP A 83 -4.31 -1.28 -13.26
CA ASP A 83 -5.71 -0.94 -13.56
C ASP A 83 -5.89 0.52 -14.03
N ASN A 84 -4.94 1.39 -13.69
CA ASN A 84 -4.89 2.80 -14.08
C ASN A 84 -3.72 3.10 -15.04
N SER A 85 -3.36 2.10 -15.84
CA SER A 85 -2.26 2.20 -16.81
C SER A 85 -2.41 3.40 -17.74
N ASP A 86 -1.29 4.10 -17.95
CA ASP A 86 -1.16 5.17 -18.93
C ASP A 86 -0.01 4.83 -19.87
N SER A 87 -0.31 4.67 -21.15
CA SER A 87 0.70 4.42 -22.19
C SER A 87 1.77 5.51 -22.30
N ALA A 88 1.48 6.73 -21.82
CA ALA A 88 2.44 7.83 -21.76
C ALA A 88 3.41 7.73 -20.56
N ASP A 89 3.12 6.91 -19.55
CA ASP A 89 4.01 6.62 -18.42
C ASP A 89 4.01 5.11 -18.12
N PRO A 90 4.64 4.29 -18.98
CA PRO A 90 4.57 2.84 -18.86
C PRO A 90 5.29 2.31 -17.61
N THR A 91 6.10 3.14 -16.94
CA THR A 91 6.83 2.80 -15.72
C THR A 91 6.09 3.17 -14.42
N GLY A 92 5.00 3.94 -14.49
CA GLY A 92 4.34 4.52 -13.32
C GLY A 92 5.20 5.57 -12.59
N SER A 93 6.19 6.14 -13.28
CA SER A 93 7.17 7.09 -12.72
C SER A 93 6.53 8.36 -12.19
N ARG A 94 5.37 8.77 -12.73
CA ARG A 94 4.61 9.95 -12.35
C ARG A 94 4.27 10.01 -10.87
N THR A 95 4.12 8.85 -10.23
CA THR A 95 3.88 8.72 -8.78
C THR A 95 4.99 9.34 -7.94
N MET A 96 6.22 9.34 -8.47
CA MET A 96 7.42 9.86 -7.81
C MET A 96 7.66 11.34 -8.07
N GLY A 97 6.79 12.02 -8.82
CA GLY A 97 7.05 13.42 -9.17
C GLY A 97 6.45 14.42 -8.17
N TYR A 98 7.23 15.45 -7.83
CA TYR A 98 6.84 16.56 -6.95
C TYR A 98 6.86 17.91 -7.67
N TYR A 99 6.19 18.89 -7.08
CA TYR A 99 6.31 20.31 -7.40
C TYR A 99 7.02 21.06 -6.27
N ASP A 100 7.53 22.26 -6.58
CA ASP A 100 8.19 23.11 -5.61
C ASP A 100 7.57 24.52 -5.57
N GLN A 101 8.17 25.45 -4.81
CA GLN A 101 7.67 26.83 -4.72
C GLN A 101 7.60 27.55 -6.08
N SER A 102 8.43 27.16 -7.05
CA SER A 102 8.41 27.78 -8.38
C SER A 102 7.14 27.42 -9.17
N ASP A 103 6.56 26.24 -8.95
CA ASP A 103 5.31 25.82 -9.60
C ASP A 103 4.07 26.17 -8.78
N LEU A 104 4.18 26.11 -7.44
CA LEU A 104 3.07 26.29 -6.50
C LEU A 104 3.26 27.52 -5.57
N PRO A 105 3.58 28.71 -6.09
CA PRO A 105 4.00 29.85 -5.26
C PRO A 105 2.92 30.29 -4.27
N PHE A 106 1.64 30.15 -4.63
CA PHE A 106 0.53 30.46 -3.73
C PHE A 106 0.50 29.53 -2.50
N TYR A 107 0.65 28.22 -2.70
CA TYR A 107 0.59 27.24 -1.61
C TYR A 107 1.81 27.37 -0.69
N TYR A 108 2.98 27.60 -1.26
CA TYR A 108 4.20 27.83 -0.49
C TYR A 108 4.14 29.15 0.29
N ALA A 109 3.54 30.21 -0.27
CA ALA A 109 3.29 31.44 0.48
C ALA A 109 2.40 31.21 1.70
N LEU A 110 1.35 30.38 1.58
CA LEU A 110 0.51 30.00 2.72
C LEU A 110 1.27 29.18 3.75
N ALA A 111 2.02 28.15 3.33
CA ALA A 111 2.83 27.31 4.23
C ALA A 111 3.92 28.10 4.96
N ASN A 112 4.47 29.14 4.33
CA ASN A 112 5.46 30.03 4.95
C ASN A 112 4.86 31.06 5.91
N THR A 113 3.56 31.35 5.79
CA THR A 113 2.87 32.37 6.61
C THR A 113 2.12 31.75 7.78
N PHE A 114 1.57 30.55 7.60
CA PHE A 114 0.68 29.88 8.55
C PHE A 114 1.23 28.50 8.93
N GLY A 115 0.59 27.85 9.91
CA GLY A 115 0.94 26.48 10.29
C GLY A 115 0.54 25.47 9.21
N VAL A 116 1.42 24.50 8.97
CA VAL A 116 1.17 23.32 8.14
C VAL A 116 1.20 22.06 9.00
N GLY A 117 0.31 21.10 8.73
CA GLY A 117 0.34 19.78 9.34
C GLY A 117 1.02 18.77 8.42
N ASP A 118 2.29 18.46 8.67
CA ASP A 118 3.07 17.46 7.93
C ASP A 118 2.81 16.01 8.39
N ARG A 119 1.95 15.84 9.40
CA ARG A 119 1.49 14.55 9.93
C ARG A 119 -0.04 14.43 9.89
N TYR A 120 -0.65 14.97 8.82
CA TYR A 120 -2.08 14.87 8.56
C TYR A 120 -2.36 13.78 7.53
N PHE A 121 -2.86 12.63 7.99
CA PHE A 121 -3.08 11.45 7.16
C PHE A 121 -4.54 11.31 6.73
N ALA A 122 -4.75 10.66 5.59
CA ALA A 122 -6.06 10.14 5.22
C ALA A 122 -6.59 9.23 6.35
N SER A 123 -7.90 9.28 6.61
CA SER A 123 -8.49 8.40 7.62
C SER A 123 -8.49 6.94 7.20
N VAL A 124 -8.42 6.69 5.88
CA VAL A 124 -8.35 5.36 5.28
C VAL A 124 -7.49 5.40 4.02
N LEU A 125 -6.68 4.36 3.82
CA LEU A 125 -5.97 4.13 2.56
C LEU A 125 -6.99 3.74 1.49
N GLY A 126 -7.28 4.65 0.58
CA GLY A 126 -8.29 4.44 -0.43
C GLY A 126 -8.86 5.74 -0.99
N PRO A 127 -9.98 5.65 -1.71
CA PRO A 127 -10.37 6.69 -2.64
C PRO A 127 -11.11 7.86 -1.96
N THR A 128 -11.59 8.78 -2.79
CA THR A 128 -12.20 10.06 -2.39
C THR A 128 -13.41 9.90 -1.47
N PHE A 129 -14.37 9.04 -1.80
CA PHE A 129 -15.65 8.97 -1.10
C PHE A 129 -15.52 8.50 0.36
N PRO A 130 -14.79 7.40 0.67
CA PRO A 130 -14.56 6.98 2.04
C PRO A 130 -13.92 8.08 2.90
N ASN A 131 -12.87 8.74 2.40
CA ASN A 131 -12.19 9.82 3.11
C ASN A 131 -13.07 11.06 3.29
N ARG A 132 -13.96 11.34 2.33
CA ARG A 132 -14.97 12.41 2.45
C ARG A 132 -16.03 12.08 3.50
N PHE A 133 -16.43 10.81 3.66
CA PHE A 133 -17.32 10.40 4.74
C PHE A 133 -16.65 10.53 6.11
N TYR A 134 -15.38 10.16 6.24
CA TYR A 134 -14.62 10.44 7.47
C TYR A 134 -14.56 11.93 7.81
N LEU A 135 -14.34 12.80 6.82
CA LEU A 135 -14.31 14.24 7.03
C LEU A 135 -15.62 14.79 7.61
N TYR A 136 -16.78 14.33 7.12
CA TYR A 136 -18.08 14.88 7.51
C TYR A 136 -18.77 14.13 8.65
N ALA A 137 -18.52 12.83 8.79
CA ALA A 137 -19.25 11.94 9.69
C ALA A 137 -18.34 11.15 10.66
N GLY A 138 -17.01 11.28 10.56
CA GLY A 138 -16.06 10.56 11.41
C GLY A 138 -15.92 9.07 11.12
N THR A 139 -16.61 8.55 10.10
CA THR A 139 -16.55 7.16 9.65
C THR A 139 -16.99 7.03 8.19
N SER A 140 -16.46 6.03 7.46
CA SER A 140 -16.98 5.62 6.16
C SER A 140 -18.01 4.49 6.25
N PHE A 141 -18.35 4.02 7.46
CA PHE A 141 -19.20 2.84 7.67
C PHE A 141 -18.70 1.59 6.93
N GLY A 142 -17.37 1.42 6.86
CA GLY A 142 -16.75 0.29 6.15
C GLY A 142 -16.76 0.43 4.63
N HIS A 143 -17.20 1.56 4.09
CA HIS A 143 -17.19 1.81 2.64
C HIS A 143 -15.77 2.08 2.14
N ILE A 144 -15.42 1.51 0.98
CA ILE A 144 -14.05 1.49 0.42
C ILE A 144 -13.94 1.94 -1.04
N ALA A 145 -15.06 2.31 -1.68
CA ALA A 145 -15.12 2.59 -3.12
C ALA A 145 -15.58 4.02 -3.42
N ASN A 146 -15.43 4.44 -4.68
CA ASN A 146 -16.06 5.66 -5.20
C ASN A 146 -17.36 5.29 -5.91
N ASP A 147 -18.42 5.00 -5.15
CA ASP A 147 -19.75 4.72 -5.70
C ASP A 147 -20.87 5.48 -4.95
N ILE A 148 -22.04 5.55 -5.58
CA ILE A 148 -23.21 6.24 -5.01
C ILE A 148 -24.08 5.17 -4.35
N PRO A 149 -24.63 5.44 -3.15
CA PRO A 149 -25.44 4.45 -2.46
C PRO A 149 -26.67 4.09 -3.30
N GLY A 150 -27.01 2.81 -3.30
CA GLY A 150 -28.27 2.34 -3.87
C GLY A 150 -29.49 2.80 -3.05
N PRO A 151 -30.71 2.42 -3.45
CA PRO A 151 -31.95 2.81 -2.75
C PRO A 151 -31.98 2.45 -1.25
N SER A 152 -31.23 1.42 -0.85
CA SER A 152 -31.10 0.95 0.54
C SER A 152 -29.92 1.57 1.31
N GLY A 153 -29.19 2.51 0.70
CA GLY A 153 -27.95 3.06 1.27
C GLY A 153 -26.70 2.28 0.83
N PHE A 154 -25.57 2.55 1.49
CA PHE A 154 -24.36 1.73 1.35
C PHE A 154 -24.54 0.41 2.10
N GLU A 155 -24.24 -0.70 1.42
CA GLU A 155 -24.09 -1.99 2.09
C GLU A 155 -22.70 -2.05 2.74
N ASP A 156 -22.62 -2.61 3.94
CA ASP A 156 -21.33 -2.88 4.59
C ASP A 156 -20.58 -3.94 3.77
N LEU A 157 -19.56 -3.51 3.03
CA LEU A 157 -18.73 -4.38 2.19
C LEU A 157 -17.85 -5.32 3.02
N LEU A 158 -17.60 -5.02 4.30
CA LEU A 158 -16.82 -5.86 5.21
C LEU A 158 -17.68 -6.95 5.88
N LEU A 159 -18.97 -6.70 6.10
CA LEU A 159 -19.94 -7.67 6.63
C LEU A 159 -20.80 -8.35 5.54
N GLY A 160 -20.73 -7.89 4.29
CA GLY A 160 -21.53 -8.35 3.15
C GLY A 160 -21.20 -9.74 2.62
N GLY A 161 -20.17 -10.40 3.18
CA GLY A 161 -19.89 -11.82 2.97
C GLY A 161 -20.87 -12.76 3.70
N SER A 162 -22.16 -12.66 3.38
CA SER A 162 -23.20 -13.65 3.69
C SER A 162 -23.20 -14.27 5.10
N LEU A 163 -23.89 -13.60 6.03
CA LEU A 163 -24.57 -14.27 7.16
C LEU A 163 -25.86 -15.03 6.72
N ARG A 164 -25.92 -15.50 5.47
CA ARG A 164 -26.92 -16.48 5.01
C ARG A 164 -26.26 -17.84 4.76
N ARG A 165 -25.57 -18.39 5.76
CA ARG A 165 -25.33 -19.84 5.80
C ARG A 165 -26.59 -20.53 6.31
N GLY A 166 -27.43 -20.94 5.35
CA GLY A 166 -28.26 -22.11 5.57
C GLY A 166 -27.37 -23.26 6.06
N VAL A 167 -27.81 -23.94 7.12
CA VAL A 167 -27.12 -25.08 7.70
C VAL A 167 -27.00 -26.20 6.65
N GLN A 168 -25.90 -26.21 5.92
CA GLN A 168 -25.43 -27.41 5.23
C GLN A 168 -24.48 -28.14 6.16
N ARG A 169 -24.98 -29.25 6.70
CA ARG A 169 -24.18 -30.23 7.43
C ARG A 169 -23.07 -30.73 6.51
N LEU A 170 -21.82 -30.39 6.85
CA LEU A 170 -20.64 -31.03 6.28
C LEU A 170 -20.68 -32.54 6.61
N PRO A 171 -20.48 -33.45 5.64
CA PRO A 171 -20.26 -34.85 5.96
C PRO A 171 -18.93 -34.99 6.72
N ALA A 172 -18.96 -35.74 7.82
CA ALA A 172 -17.80 -35.95 8.69
C ALA A 172 -16.57 -36.43 7.91
N ALA A 173 -15.46 -35.71 8.06
CA ALA A 173 -14.17 -36.13 7.53
C ALA A 173 -13.79 -37.52 8.12
N ARG A 174 -13.66 -38.53 7.26
CA ARG A 174 -13.08 -39.82 7.62
C ARG A 174 -11.63 -39.59 8.04
N ARG A 175 -11.30 -39.87 9.31
CA ARG A 175 -9.93 -39.89 9.81
C ARG A 175 -9.09 -40.88 8.97
N PRO A 176 -7.86 -40.53 8.58
CA PRO A 176 -6.96 -41.49 7.95
C PRO A 176 -6.58 -42.59 8.96
N ARG A 177 -6.68 -43.85 8.53
CA ARG A 177 -6.21 -45.01 9.31
C ARG A 177 -4.71 -44.88 9.56
N ARG A 178 -4.30 -44.88 10.83
CA ARG A 178 -2.89 -45.01 11.22
C ARG A 178 -2.38 -46.37 10.74
N HIS A 179 -1.46 -46.37 9.78
CA HIS A 179 -0.67 -47.56 9.48
C HIS A 179 0.32 -47.80 10.64
N HIS A 180 0.13 -48.93 11.33
CA HIS A 180 1.09 -49.46 12.28
C HIS A 180 2.40 -49.77 11.55
N ARG A 181 3.48 -49.03 11.86
CA ARG A 181 4.85 -49.50 11.61
C ARG A 181 5.27 -50.41 12.76
N PRO A 182 5.80 -51.62 12.50
CA PRO A 182 6.29 -52.49 13.56
C PRO A 182 7.62 -51.97 14.14
N VAL A 183 7.69 -52.01 15.46
CA VAL A 183 8.84 -51.64 16.28
C VAL A 183 9.95 -52.68 16.10
N LEU A 184 11.11 -52.25 15.57
CA LEU A 184 12.32 -53.07 15.55
C LEU A 184 12.88 -53.16 16.97
N ARG A 185 12.78 -54.36 17.56
CA ARG A 185 13.31 -54.73 18.86
C ARG A 185 14.84 -54.71 18.82
N ARG A 186 15.47 -53.80 19.59
CA ARG A 186 16.89 -53.91 19.97
C ARG A 186 17.10 -55.23 20.73
N ARG A 187 18.04 -56.07 20.27
CA ARG A 187 18.70 -57.06 21.12
C ARG A 187 20.10 -56.56 21.44
N GLN A 188 20.34 -56.35 22.73
CA GLN A 188 21.67 -56.21 23.33
C GLN A 188 22.41 -57.56 23.27
N GLY A 189 23.73 -57.53 23.08
CA GLY A 189 24.59 -58.70 23.24
C GLY A 189 26.07 -58.45 22.98
N ARG A 190 26.76 -57.98 24.04
CA ARG A 190 28.17 -58.25 24.42
C ARG A 190 29.36 -57.67 23.62
N ASP A 191 30.08 -56.79 24.34
CA ASP A 191 31.52 -56.46 24.36
C ASP A 191 32.42 -57.72 24.57
N PRO A 192 33.78 -57.71 24.54
CA PRO A 192 34.73 -56.58 24.38
C PRO A 192 35.97 -56.85 23.48
N SER A 193 36.75 -55.82 23.13
CA SER A 193 38.24 -55.81 23.21
C SER A 193 38.92 -54.64 22.48
N SER A 194 39.90 -54.01 23.18
CA SER A 194 41.18 -53.47 22.67
C SER A 194 41.11 -52.39 21.57
N GLY A 195 41.56 -51.15 21.73
CA GLY A 195 42.80 -50.65 22.33
C GLY A 195 43.12 -49.30 21.65
N ARG A 196 43.28 -48.24 22.45
CA ARG A 196 44.52 -47.44 22.58
C ARG A 196 45.05 -46.68 21.34
N LEU A 197 45.17 -45.37 21.58
CA LEU A 197 46.27 -44.45 21.25
C LEU A 197 46.21 -43.59 19.97
N ARG A 198 46.11 -42.28 20.28
CA ARG A 198 46.65 -41.08 19.61
C ARG A 198 45.95 -40.57 18.36
#